data_AF-A0A937BHI7-F1
#
_entry.id   AF-A0A937BHI7-F1
#
_cell.length_a   1.000
_cell.length_b   1.000
_cell.length_c   1.000
_cell.angle_alpha   90.00
_cell.angle_beta   90.00
_cell.angle_gamma   90.00
#
_symmetry.space_group_name_H-M   'P 1'
#
loop_
_entity.id
_entity.type
_entity.pdbx_description
1 polymer ?
#
loop_
_entity_poly.entity_id
_entity_poly.type
_entity_poly.pdbx_seq_one_letter_code
_entity_poly.pdbx_strand_id
1 'polypeptide(L)'
;MTRNPLYRFLLKAALWLPVCLGFWYWKAEWFNGPAVMLSGWIMQSLFPSWIESVEWSQRILSVATTLKIGAAPGMPAGEYTLVLEVNPLTYSFGLPLFVALFLAGSETIRWHKLVLGAILLIPFQTWGICFDLLKQVAVTSGPAVSAQTDFPAWKIEGIALGYQFGTLILPALAPIGLWLAFNSRFIPMLVLEGALRKL
;
A
#
# COMPACT_ATOMS: atom_id res chain seq x y z
N MET A 1 7.71 6.39 -37.59
CA MET A 1 7.85 6.53 -36.12
C MET A 1 8.96 5.61 -35.64
N THR A 2 10.15 6.16 -35.47
CA THR A 2 11.43 5.46 -35.47
C THR A 2 11.91 5.11 -34.05
N ARG A 3 11.81 3.82 -33.68
CA ARG A 3 12.68 3.06 -32.73
C ARG A 3 13.29 3.84 -31.54
N ASN A 4 12.49 4.35 -30.62
CA ASN A 4 12.98 4.70 -29.27
C ASN A 4 12.76 3.49 -28.33
N PRO A 5 13.81 2.82 -27.83
CA PRO A 5 13.68 1.66 -26.95
C PRO A 5 12.92 1.98 -25.67
N LEU A 6 13.05 3.20 -25.14
CA LEU A 6 12.28 3.69 -23.99
C LEU A 6 10.78 3.75 -24.31
N TYR A 7 10.42 4.32 -25.46
CA TYR A 7 9.02 4.41 -25.87
C TYR A 7 8.39 3.03 -26.07
N ARG A 8 9.14 2.08 -26.65
CA ARG A 8 8.71 0.68 -26.79
C ARG A 8 8.50 0.01 -25.43
N PHE A 9 9.41 0.23 -24.48
CA PHE A 9 9.28 -0.29 -23.12
C PHE A 9 8.05 0.30 -22.41
N LEU A 10 7.87 1.62 -22.45
CA LEU A 10 6.75 2.30 -21.82
C LEU A 10 5.41 1.84 -22.41
N LEU A 11 5.32 1.70 -23.75
CA LEU A 11 4.13 1.15 -24.40
C LEU A 11 3.82 -0.27 -23.94
N LYS A 12 4.84 -1.14 -23.86
CA LYS A 12 4.66 -2.51 -23.37
C LYS A 12 4.18 -2.51 -21.91
N ALA A 13 4.77 -1.68 -21.05
CA ALA A 13 4.36 -1.55 -19.66
C ALA A 13 2.91 -1.05 -19.55
N ALA A 14 2.56 -0.04 -20.34
CA ALA A 14 1.20 0.50 -20.41
C ALA A 14 0.18 -0.53 -20.92
N LEU A 15 0.57 -1.43 -21.82
CA LEU A 15 -0.29 -2.51 -22.30
C LEU A 15 -0.46 -3.64 -21.25
N TRP A 16 0.62 -3.97 -20.53
CA TRP A 16 0.57 -4.98 -19.47
C TRP A 16 -0.18 -4.50 -18.23
N LEU A 17 -0.14 -3.20 -17.93
CA LEU A 17 -0.70 -2.64 -16.70
C LEU A 17 -2.20 -2.95 -16.53
N PRO A 18 -3.10 -2.73 -17.51
CA PRO A 18 -4.51 -3.12 -17.40
C PRO A 18 -4.72 -4.62 -17.14
N VAL A 19 -3.92 -5.47 -17.79
CA VAL A 19 -3.99 -6.93 -17.63
C VAL A 19 -3.59 -7.33 -16.22
N CYS A 20 -2.48 -6.78 -15.71
CA CYS A 20 -2.00 -7.01 -14.37
C CYS A 20 -2.98 -6.47 -13.32
N LEU A 21 -3.54 -5.28 -13.52
CA LEU A 21 -4.56 -4.70 -12.64
C LEU A 21 -5.82 -5.57 -12.59
N GLY A 22 -6.31 -6.02 -13.74
CA GLY A 22 -7.49 -6.90 -13.80
C GLY A 22 -7.26 -8.22 -13.06
N PHE A 23 -6.11 -8.86 -13.28
CA PHE A 23 -5.77 -10.10 -12.60
C PHE A 23 -5.57 -9.92 -11.09
N TRP A 24 -4.86 -8.86 -10.69
CA TRP A 24 -4.68 -8.52 -9.27
C TRP A 24 -6.02 -8.20 -8.59
N TYR A 25 -6.90 -7.43 -9.22
CA TYR A 25 -8.21 -7.09 -8.66
C TYR A 25 -9.09 -8.34 -8.50
N TRP A 26 -9.03 -9.28 -9.45
CA TRP A 26 -9.73 -10.55 -9.34
C TRP A 26 -9.22 -11.39 -8.15
N LYS A 27 -7.90 -11.44 -7.95
CA LYS A 27 -7.24 -12.19 -6.86
C LYS A 27 -6.83 -11.31 -5.68
N ALA A 28 -7.51 -10.18 -5.48
CA ALA A 28 -7.11 -9.18 -4.51
C ALA A 28 -6.98 -9.74 -3.09
N GLU A 29 -7.90 -10.62 -2.70
CA GLU A 29 -7.86 -11.23 -1.37
C GLU A 29 -6.57 -12.01 -1.15
N TRP A 30 -6.21 -12.85 -2.12
CA TRP A 30 -5.01 -13.66 -2.01
C TRP A 30 -3.73 -12.83 -1.93
N PHE A 31 -3.65 -11.75 -2.73
CA PHE A 31 -2.47 -10.87 -2.73
C PHE A 31 -2.40 -9.95 -1.50
N ASN A 32 -3.54 -9.52 -0.96
CA ASN A 32 -3.60 -8.63 0.19
C ASN A 32 -3.47 -9.37 1.53
N GLY A 33 -3.81 -10.66 1.56
CA GLY A 33 -3.82 -11.47 2.78
C GLY A 33 -2.57 -11.31 3.65
N PRO A 34 -1.34 -11.47 3.10
CA PRO A 34 -0.12 -11.32 3.90
C PRO A 34 0.04 -9.93 4.54
N ALA A 35 -0.24 -8.87 3.79
CA ALA A 35 -0.16 -7.50 4.30
C ALA A 35 -1.24 -7.23 5.36
N VAL A 36 -2.46 -7.72 5.14
CA VAL A 36 -3.58 -7.62 6.09
C VAL A 36 -3.26 -8.35 7.39
N MET A 37 -2.80 -9.60 7.31
CA MET A 37 -2.43 -10.38 8.49
C MET A 37 -1.30 -9.71 9.27
N LEU A 38 -0.26 -9.25 8.58
CA LEU A 38 0.86 -8.57 9.22
C LEU A 38 0.42 -7.26 9.88
N SER A 39 -0.47 -6.50 9.23
CA SER A 39 -1.00 -5.25 9.78
C SER A 39 -1.83 -5.49 11.01
N GLY A 40 -2.73 -6.49 10.98
CA GLY A 40 -3.52 -6.90 12.13
C GLY A 40 -2.66 -7.30 13.32
N TRP A 41 -1.64 -8.12 13.08
CA TRP A 41 -0.69 -8.54 14.11
C TRP A 41 0.11 -7.36 14.69
N ILE A 42 0.61 -6.45 13.86
CA ILE A 42 1.32 -5.24 14.31
C ILE A 42 0.41 -4.38 15.17
N MET A 43 -0.82 -4.12 14.71
CA MET A 43 -1.76 -3.27 15.43
C MET A 43 -2.10 -3.88 16.80
N GLN A 44 -2.46 -5.17 16.85
CA GLN A 44 -2.74 -5.86 18.12
C GLN A 44 -1.53 -5.87 19.07
N SER A 45 -0.32 -6.03 18.54
CA SER A 45 0.91 -6.09 19.35
C SER A 45 1.31 -4.73 19.91
N LEU A 46 1.14 -3.66 19.13
CA LEU A 46 1.52 -2.29 19.53
C LEU A 46 0.45 -1.62 20.39
N PHE A 47 -0.82 -1.99 20.22
CA PHE A 47 -1.96 -1.37 20.87
C PHE A 47 -2.93 -2.37 21.53
N PRO A 48 -2.43 -3.31 22.36
CA PRO A 48 -3.25 -4.35 22.97
C PRO A 48 -4.29 -3.80 23.95
N SER A 49 -4.12 -2.55 24.43
CA SER A 49 -5.02 -1.93 25.40
C SER A 49 -6.36 -1.52 24.81
N TRP A 50 -6.42 -1.24 23.51
CA TRP A 50 -7.64 -0.73 22.87
C TRP A 50 -8.06 -1.44 21.59
N ILE A 51 -7.28 -2.39 21.09
CA ILE A 51 -7.67 -3.26 19.97
C ILE A 51 -8.20 -4.58 20.51
N GLU A 52 -9.46 -4.88 20.23
CA GLU A 52 -10.10 -6.12 20.68
C GLU A 52 -9.96 -7.23 19.65
N SER A 53 -10.34 -6.94 18.41
CA SER A 53 -10.33 -7.92 17.33
C SER A 53 -9.95 -7.29 16.01
N VAL A 54 -9.41 -8.13 15.13
CA VAL A 54 -9.10 -7.78 13.75
C VAL A 54 -9.81 -8.79 12.88
N GLU A 55 -10.72 -8.30 12.06
CA GLU A 55 -11.51 -9.09 11.14
C GLU A 55 -11.23 -8.64 9.71
N TRP A 56 -11.17 -9.61 8.81
CA TRP A 56 -10.99 -9.33 7.40
C TRP A 56 -12.12 -9.98 6.63
N SER A 57 -12.99 -9.16 6.08
CA SER A 57 -14.20 -9.59 5.38
C SER A 57 -14.48 -8.68 4.20
N GLN A 58 -14.99 -9.24 3.11
CA GLN A 58 -15.42 -8.48 1.92
C GLN A 58 -14.37 -7.46 1.41
N ARG A 59 -13.07 -7.80 1.51
CA ARG A 59 -11.93 -6.95 1.11
C ARG A 59 -11.70 -5.71 1.97
N ILE A 60 -12.37 -5.61 3.11
CA ILE A 60 -12.16 -4.56 4.10
C ILE A 60 -11.54 -5.20 5.33
N LEU A 61 -10.48 -4.59 5.83
CA LEU A 61 -9.93 -4.92 7.14
C LEU A 61 -10.64 -4.05 8.18
N SER A 62 -11.41 -4.70 9.04
CA SER A 62 -12.17 -4.08 10.11
C SER A 62 -11.49 -4.38 11.44
N VAL A 63 -11.20 -3.35 12.23
CA VAL A 63 -10.54 -3.48 13.54
C VAL A 63 -11.49 -2.94 14.60
N ALA A 64 -11.99 -3.84 15.45
CA ALA A 64 -12.84 -3.48 16.57
C ALA A 64 -11.98 -2.90 17.70
N THR A 65 -12.43 -1.80 18.28
CA THR A 65 -11.70 -1.12 19.36
C THR A 65 -12.60 -0.88 20.57
N THR A 66 -11.97 -0.74 21.74
CA THR A 66 -12.66 -0.33 22.99
C THR A 66 -12.93 1.18 23.02
N LEU A 67 -12.45 1.92 22.02
CA LEU A 67 -12.52 3.38 21.98
C LEU A 67 -13.97 3.81 21.79
N LYS A 68 -14.42 4.71 22.66
CA LYS A 68 -15.80 5.18 22.66
C LYS A 68 -15.97 6.40 21.78
N ILE A 69 -17.00 6.39 20.94
CA ILE A 69 -17.50 7.54 20.21
C ILE A 69 -18.86 7.94 20.79
N GLY A 70 -19.10 9.26 20.85
CA GLY A 70 -20.42 9.78 21.19
C GLY A 70 -21.43 9.52 20.08
N ALA A 71 -22.72 9.56 20.41
CA ALA A 71 -23.79 9.47 19.43
C ALA A 71 -23.62 10.53 18.33
N ALA A 72 -23.56 10.08 17.07
CA ALA A 72 -23.55 10.97 15.92
C ALA A 72 -24.90 11.72 15.80
N PRO A 73 -24.95 12.89 15.12
CA PRO A 73 -26.20 13.62 14.90
C PRO A 73 -27.27 12.72 14.27
N GLY A 74 -28.39 12.53 14.96
CA GLY A 74 -29.49 11.64 14.51
C GLY A 74 -29.46 10.22 15.07
N MET A 75 -28.44 9.84 15.86
CA MET A 75 -28.47 8.60 16.65
C MET A 75 -29.07 8.83 18.05
N PRO A 76 -29.69 7.79 18.65
CA PRO A 76 -30.07 7.81 20.05
C PRO A 76 -28.86 8.14 20.95
N ALA A 77 -29.11 8.82 22.07
CA ALA A 77 -28.08 9.06 23.06
C ALA A 77 -27.53 7.71 23.57
N GLY A 78 -26.23 7.50 23.43
CA GLY A 78 -25.55 6.27 23.79
C GLY A 78 -24.05 6.37 23.55
N GLU A 79 -23.30 5.45 24.15
CA GLU A 79 -21.88 5.25 23.87
C GLU A 79 -21.74 4.13 22.84
N TYR A 80 -21.07 4.42 21.73
CA TYR A 80 -20.81 3.44 20.68
C TYR A 80 -19.30 3.14 20.62
N THR A 81 -18.93 1.94 20.20
CA THR A 81 -17.53 1.57 20.00
C THR A 81 -17.08 1.91 18.58
N LEU A 82 -15.84 2.35 18.46
CA LEU A 82 -15.23 2.68 17.17
C LEU A 82 -14.77 1.38 16.48
N VAL A 83 -15.23 1.18 15.26
CA VAL A 83 -14.69 0.18 14.33
C VAL A 83 -13.89 0.93 13.27
N LEU A 84 -12.62 0.56 13.12
CA LEU A 84 -11.75 1.13 12.10
C LEU A 84 -11.84 0.28 10.85
N GLU A 85 -11.93 0.90 9.68
CA GLU A 85 -12.07 0.16 8.43
C GLU A 85 -11.05 0.66 7.41
N VAL A 86 -10.31 -0.26 6.80
CA VAL A 86 -9.34 0.07 5.76
C VAL A 86 -9.49 -0.87 4.58
N ASN A 87 -9.47 -0.29 3.38
CA ASN A 87 -9.45 -1.03 2.13
C ASN A 87 -7.98 -1.29 1.72
N PRO A 88 -7.48 -2.54 1.80
CA PRO A 88 -6.08 -2.84 1.48
C PRO A 88 -5.73 -2.59 0.00
N LEU A 89 -6.72 -2.56 -0.90
CA LEU A 89 -6.50 -2.31 -2.33
C LEU A 89 -5.81 -0.97 -2.60
N THR A 90 -6.07 0.03 -1.76
CA THR A 90 -5.46 1.37 -1.85
C THR A 90 -3.94 1.30 -1.72
N TYR A 91 -3.40 0.30 -1.03
CA TYR A 91 -1.98 0.20 -0.73
C TYR A 91 -1.24 -0.82 -1.59
N SER A 92 -1.97 -1.76 -2.20
CA SER A 92 -1.35 -2.90 -2.91
C SER A 92 -1.38 -2.81 -4.43
N PHE A 93 -1.93 -1.74 -5.02
CA PHE A 93 -1.86 -1.51 -6.47
C PHE A 93 -0.41 -1.37 -7.00
N GLY A 94 0.57 -1.18 -6.12
CA GLY A 94 1.99 -1.24 -6.50
C GLY A 94 2.42 -2.61 -7.04
N LEU A 95 1.78 -3.71 -6.60
CA LEU A 95 2.10 -5.05 -7.08
C LEU A 95 1.82 -5.22 -8.59
N PRO A 96 0.61 -4.95 -9.12
CA PRO A 96 0.38 -5.06 -10.56
C PRO A 96 1.24 -4.08 -11.36
N LEU A 97 1.57 -2.90 -10.82
CA LEU A 97 2.54 -1.99 -11.45
C LEU A 97 3.93 -2.61 -11.56
N PHE A 98 4.46 -3.19 -10.47
CA PHE A 98 5.74 -3.89 -10.47
C PHE A 98 5.76 -5.04 -11.49
N VAL A 99 4.71 -5.86 -11.52
CA VAL A 99 4.59 -6.99 -12.45
C VAL A 99 4.56 -6.50 -13.90
N ALA A 100 3.80 -5.45 -14.19
CA ALA A 100 3.73 -4.87 -15.53
C ALA A 100 5.09 -4.34 -16.01
N LEU A 101 5.83 -3.64 -15.15
CA LEU A 101 7.19 -3.18 -15.43
C LEU A 101 8.15 -4.37 -15.65
N PHE A 102 8.04 -5.40 -14.79
CA PHE A 102 8.87 -6.59 -14.88
C PHE A 102 8.68 -7.35 -16.20
N LEU A 103 7.42 -7.52 -16.63
CA LEU A 103 7.08 -8.18 -17.90
C LEU A 103 7.47 -7.33 -19.12
N ALA A 104 7.37 -6.01 -19.03
CA ALA A 104 7.76 -5.12 -20.12
C ALA A 104 9.28 -5.11 -20.36
N GLY A 105 10.08 -5.26 -19.29
CA GLY A 105 11.55 -5.15 -19.33
C GLY A 105 12.29 -6.48 -19.43
N SER A 106 11.61 -7.62 -19.27
CA SER A 106 12.26 -8.94 -19.28
C SER A 106 11.96 -9.69 -20.57
N GLU A 107 13.01 -10.21 -21.23
CA GLU A 107 12.87 -11.16 -22.35
C GLU A 107 12.55 -12.57 -21.85
N THR A 108 13.06 -12.94 -20.68
CA THR A 108 12.78 -14.20 -19.99
C THR A 108 12.25 -13.94 -18.58
N ILE A 109 11.12 -14.57 -18.24
CA ILE A 109 10.47 -14.38 -16.94
C ILE A 109 11.28 -15.11 -15.86
N ARG A 110 11.92 -14.33 -14.99
CA ARG A 110 12.65 -14.84 -13.82
C ARG A 110 11.73 -14.88 -12.61
N TRP A 111 10.98 -15.97 -12.47
CA TRP A 111 9.95 -16.13 -11.43
C TRP A 111 10.43 -15.83 -10.01
N HIS A 112 11.65 -16.23 -9.65
CA HIS A 112 12.22 -15.95 -8.33
C HIS A 112 12.33 -14.44 -8.03
N LYS A 113 12.67 -13.61 -9.03
CA LYS A 113 12.72 -12.14 -8.85
C LYS A 113 11.33 -11.53 -8.74
N LEU A 114 10.37 -12.07 -9.49
CA LEU A 114 8.98 -11.62 -9.42
C LEU A 114 8.39 -11.91 -8.04
N VAL A 115 8.57 -13.14 -7.54
CA VAL A 115 8.11 -13.54 -6.20
C VAL A 115 8.83 -12.75 -5.11
N LEU A 116 10.15 -12.62 -5.19
CA LEU A 116 10.90 -11.80 -4.24
C LEU A 116 10.43 -10.34 -4.25
N GLY A 117 10.14 -9.79 -5.42
CA GLY A 117 9.61 -8.44 -5.55
C GLY A 117 8.24 -8.28 -4.89
N ALA A 118 7.34 -9.23 -5.14
CA ALA A 118 6.03 -9.24 -4.51
C ALA A 118 6.13 -9.31 -2.97
N ILE A 119 7.03 -10.15 -2.43
CA ILE A 119 7.28 -10.27 -0.99
C ILE A 119 7.83 -8.96 -0.42
N LEU A 120 8.80 -8.33 -1.11
CA LEU A 120 9.40 -7.08 -0.68
C LEU A 120 8.41 -5.90 -0.71
N LEU A 121 7.30 -6.00 -1.45
CA LEU A 121 6.24 -5.00 -1.43
C LEU A 121 5.33 -5.09 -0.19
N ILE A 122 5.24 -6.26 0.45
CA ILE A 122 4.39 -6.47 1.64
C ILE A 122 4.65 -5.44 2.75
N PRO A 123 5.88 -5.19 3.24
CA PRO A 123 6.10 -4.23 4.32
C PRO A 123 5.64 -2.81 3.97
N PHE A 124 5.72 -2.40 2.70
CA PHE A 124 5.22 -1.09 2.26
C PHE A 124 3.70 -1.02 2.26
N GLN A 125 3.03 -2.11 1.88
CA GLN A 125 1.56 -2.22 1.98
C GLN A 125 1.11 -2.18 3.44
N THR A 126 1.77 -2.97 4.29
CA THR A 126 1.52 -3.03 5.73
C THR A 126 1.68 -1.66 6.38
N TRP A 127 2.73 -0.91 6.02
CA TRP A 127 2.90 0.47 6.49
C TRP A 127 1.66 1.32 6.20
N GLY A 128 1.21 1.34 4.95
CA GLY A 128 0.05 2.13 4.55
C GLY A 128 -1.22 1.75 5.32
N ILE A 129 -1.49 0.45 5.47
CA ILE A 129 -2.64 -0.06 6.21
C ILE A 129 -2.59 0.35 7.69
N CYS A 130 -1.46 0.16 8.37
CA CYS A 130 -1.30 0.54 9.78
C CYS A 130 -1.48 2.05 10.00
N PHE A 131 -0.86 2.89 9.16
CA PHE A 131 -0.99 4.34 9.30
C PHE A 131 -2.38 4.85 8.93
N ASP A 132 -3.12 4.17 8.05
CA ASP A 132 -4.53 4.48 7.79
C ASP A 132 -5.38 4.29 9.06
N LEU A 133 -5.24 3.13 9.69
CA LEU A 133 -5.95 2.79 10.94
C LEU A 133 -5.59 3.78 12.06
N LEU A 134 -4.30 4.07 12.24
CA LEU A 134 -3.84 5.05 13.22
C LEU A 134 -4.38 6.45 12.95
N LYS A 135 -4.42 6.86 11.67
CA LYS A 135 -4.96 8.16 11.28
C LYS A 135 -6.46 8.26 11.57
N GLN A 136 -7.22 7.16 11.43
CA GLN A 136 -8.63 7.15 11.80
C GLN A 136 -8.80 7.46 13.28
N VAL A 137 -8.05 6.79 14.15
CA VAL A 137 -8.09 7.01 15.60
C VAL A 137 -7.61 8.40 15.99
N ALA A 138 -6.45 8.82 15.51
CA ALA A 138 -5.75 10.01 16.00
C ALA A 138 -6.27 11.31 15.40
N VAL A 139 -6.81 11.28 14.17
CA VAL A 139 -7.16 12.47 13.39
C VAL A 139 -8.64 12.49 13.00
N THR A 140 -9.19 11.37 12.53
CA THR A 140 -10.53 11.37 11.89
C THR A 140 -11.69 11.22 12.88
N SER A 141 -11.55 10.39 13.93
CA SER A 141 -12.65 10.06 14.84
C SER A 141 -12.99 11.14 15.88
N GLY A 142 -12.31 12.28 15.81
CA GLY A 142 -12.59 13.47 16.61
C GLY A 142 -11.92 13.50 17.99
N PRO A 143 -12.06 14.62 18.73
CA PRO A 143 -11.30 14.88 19.95
C PRO A 143 -11.58 13.90 21.09
N ALA A 144 -12.82 13.38 21.18
CA ALA A 144 -13.22 12.44 22.22
C ALA A 144 -12.46 11.11 22.14
N VAL A 145 -12.19 10.62 20.92
CA VAL A 145 -11.40 9.40 20.70
C VAL A 145 -9.92 9.69 20.86
N SER A 146 -9.44 10.82 20.31
CA SER A 146 -8.04 11.22 20.42
C SER A 146 -7.60 11.34 21.89
N ALA A 147 -8.44 11.90 22.76
CA ALA A 147 -8.20 12.02 24.19
C ALA A 147 -8.10 10.68 24.94
N GLN A 148 -8.67 9.60 24.41
CA GLN A 148 -8.56 8.26 25.02
C GLN A 148 -7.22 7.57 24.69
N THR A 149 -6.46 8.08 23.71
CA THR A 149 -5.19 7.48 23.27
C THR A 149 -3.95 8.16 23.85
N ASP A 150 -4.11 9.32 24.49
CA ASP A 150 -3.03 10.14 25.06
C ASP A 150 -1.87 10.40 24.08
N PHE A 151 -2.15 10.50 22.77
CA PHE A 151 -1.12 10.79 21.78
C PHE A 151 -0.69 12.26 21.87
N PRO A 152 0.61 12.55 22.08
CA PRO A 152 1.09 13.92 22.03
C PRO A 152 1.02 14.46 20.59
N ALA A 153 0.91 15.77 20.43
CA ALA A 153 0.72 16.42 19.13
C ALA A 153 1.73 15.98 18.05
N TRP A 154 3.01 15.85 18.39
CA TRP A 154 4.04 15.40 17.44
C TRP A 154 3.79 13.98 16.90
N LYS A 155 3.18 13.10 17.70
CA LYS A 155 2.84 11.73 17.28
C LYS A 155 1.65 11.77 16.32
N ILE A 156 0.67 12.63 16.56
CA ILE A 156 -0.48 12.81 15.66
C ILE A 156 -0.01 13.31 14.29
N GLU A 157 0.86 14.31 14.26
CA GLU A 157 1.47 14.81 13.02
C GLU A 157 2.30 13.71 12.33
N GLY A 158 3.09 12.96 13.09
CA GLY A 158 3.84 11.81 12.56
C GLY A 158 2.95 10.74 11.94
N ILE A 159 1.78 10.47 12.54
CA ILE A 159 0.76 9.56 12.00
C ILE A 159 0.19 10.12 10.69
N ALA A 160 -0.17 11.41 10.65
CA ALA A 160 -0.71 12.05 9.46
C ALA A 160 0.30 12.03 8.29
N LEU A 161 1.57 12.32 8.57
CA LEU A 161 2.66 12.25 7.58
C LEU A 161 2.91 10.82 7.12
N GLY A 162 2.95 9.86 8.04
CA GLY A 162 3.14 8.45 7.72
C GLY A 162 2.01 7.89 6.85
N TYR A 163 0.78 8.35 7.07
CA TYR A 163 -0.37 8.05 6.21
C TYR A 163 -0.19 8.64 4.81
N GLN A 164 0.10 9.94 4.69
CA GLN A 164 0.31 10.58 3.38
C GLN A 164 1.43 9.89 2.59
N PHE A 165 2.53 9.56 3.26
CA PHE A 165 3.65 8.83 2.67
C PHE A 165 3.23 7.42 2.22
N GLY A 166 2.48 6.70 3.07
CA GLY A 166 1.99 5.36 2.80
C GLY A 166 0.93 5.27 1.70
N THR A 167 0.12 6.31 1.51
CA THR A 167 -0.94 6.33 0.48
C THR A 167 -0.43 6.87 -0.85
N LEU A 168 0.40 7.91 -0.85
CA LEU A 168 0.78 8.62 -2.09
C LEU A 168 2.12 8.15 -2.65
N ILE A 169 3.09 7.88 -1.79
CA ILE A 169 4.48 7.70 -2.22
C ILE A 169 4.81 6.23 -2.35
N LEU A 170 4.60 5.44 -1.29
CA LEU A 170 5.02 4.03 -1.26
C LEU A 170 4.38 3.17 -2.37
N PRO A 171 3.06 3.21 -2.61
CA PRO A 171 2.42 2.30 -3.56
C PRO A 171 2.85 2.57 -5.01
N ALA A 172 3.25 3.80 -5.32
CA ALA A 172 3.71 4.20 -6.65
C ALA A 172 5.23 4.05 -6.83
N LEU A 173 6.04 4.50 -5.86
CA LEU A 173 7.50 4.54 -6.00
C LEU A 173 8.19 3.23 -5.60
N ALA A 174 7.71 2.52 -4.57
CA ALA A 174 8.30 1.25 -4.16
C ALA A 174 8.38 0.23 -5.31
N PRO A 175 7.32 -0.03 -6.10
CA PRO A 175 7.40 -0.97 -7.21
C PRO A 175 8.37 -0.55 -8.31
N ILE A 176 8.45 0.76 -8.60
CA ILE A 176 9.40 1.29 -9.59
C ILE A 176 10.83 1.11 -9.08
N GLY A 177 11.12 1.53 -7.84
CA GLY A 177 12.44 1.38 -7.22
C GLY A 177 12.89 -0.08 -7.15
N LEU A 178 11.98 -0.98 -6.80
CA LEU A 178 12.25 -2.41 -6.73
C LEU A 178 12.52 -3.02 -8.11
N TRP A 179 11.75 -2.62 -9.12
CA TRP A 179 12.00 -3.00 -10.49
C TRP A 179 13.36 -2.51 -11.00
N LEU A 180 13.73 -1.26 -10.70
CA LEU A 180 15.04 -0.68 -11.04
C LEU A 180 16.18 -1.45 -10.34
N ALA A 181 16.01 -1.80 -9.07
CA ALA A 181 17.01 -2.58 -8.32
C ALA A 181 17.27 -3.95 -8.96
N PHE A 182 16.22 -4.65 -9.41
CA PHE A 182 16.36 -5.96 -10.07
C PHE A 182 16.88 -5.90 -11.50
N ASN A 183 16.78 -4.72 -12.13
CA ASN A 183 17.18 -4.45 -13.51
C ASN A 183 18.26 -3.35 -13.57
N SER A 184 19.14 -3.28 -12.58
CA SER A 184 20.17 -2.23 -12.43
C SER A 184 21.12 -2.09 -13.64
N ARG A 185 21.24 -3.13 -14.48
CA ARG A 185 21.99 -3.09 -15.75
C ARG A 185 21.25 -2.43 -16.92
N PHE A 186 19.94 -2.21 -16.80
CA PHE A 186 19.10 -1.60 -17.83
C PHE A 186 19.31 -0.08 -17.92
N ILE A 187 19.60 0.59 -16.80
CA ILE A 187 19.82 2.05 -16.77
C ILE A 187 21.10 2.46 -17.52
N PRO A 188 22.29 1.84 -17.29
CA PRO A 188 23.49 2.15 -18.07
C PRO A 188 23.28 1.91 -19.58
N MET A 189 22.55 0.86 -19.95
CA MET A 189 22.27 0.52 -21.34
C MET A 189 21.36 1.56 -22.03
N LEU A 190 20.34 2.05 -21.34
CA LEU A 190 19.46 3.12 -21.86
C LEU A 190 20.15 4.47 -21.97
N VAL A 191 21.01 4.81 -21.01
CA VAL A 191 21.83 6.04 -21.05
C VAL A 191 22.84 5.96 -22.19
N LEU A 192 23.47 4.80 -22.41
CA LEU A 192 24.43 4.58 -23.50
C LEU A 192 23.75 4.61 -24.87
N GLU A 193 22.61 3.94 -25.07
CA GLU A 193 21.85 4.01 -26.33
C GLU A 193 21.34 5.43 -26.62
N GLY A 194 20.93 6.17 -25.59
CA GLY A 194 20.53 7.57 -25.72
C GLY A 194 21.70 8.51 -26.08
N ALA A 195 22.89 8.25 -25.54
CA ALA A 195 24.11 9.01 -25.84
C ALA A 195 24.65 8.70 -27.24
N LEU A 196 24.65 7.43 -27.65
CA LEU A 196 25.10 7.00 -28.98
C LEU A 196 24.20 7.48 -30.12
N ARG A 197 22.91 7.76 -29.86
CA ARG A 197 22.00 8.37 -30.84
C ARG A 197 22.19 9.88 -31.04
N LYS A 198 22.95 10.54 -30.17
CA LYS A 198 23.25 11.98 -30.24
C LYS A 198 24.59 12.28 -30.94
N LEU A 199 25.41 11.27 -31.21
CA LEU A 199 26.63 11.33 -32.02
C LEU A 199 26.32 10.93 -33.47
#